data_AF-D3CWN6-F1
#
_entry.id   AF-D3CWN6-F1
#
_cell.length_a   1.000
_cell.length_b   1.000
_cell.length_c   1.000
_cell.angle_alpha   90.00
_cell.angle_beta   90.00
_cell.angle_gamma   90.00
#
_symmetry.space_group_name_H-M   'P 1'
#
loop_
_entity.id
_entity.type
_entity.pdbx_description
1 polymer ?
#
loop_
_entity_poly.entity_id
_entity_poly.type
_entity_poly.pdbx_seq_one_letter_code
_entity_poly.pdbx_strand_id
1 'polypeptide(L)' 'MTLATDGDRIIIVPSADFVCCSYKGCGALRPLAEVNENRPCLGCGRV' A
#
# COMPACT_ATOMS: atom_id res chain seq x y z
N MET A 1 -15.14 16.01 4.25
CA MET A 1 -15.68 16.87 3.17
C MET A 1 -14.48 17.43 2.44
N THR A 2 -14.09 16.83 1.32
CA THR A 2 -12.89 17.23 0.57
C THR A 2 -13.31 18.34 -0.38
N LEU A 3 -12.99 19.60 -0.06
CA LEU A 3 -13.10 20.69 -1.02
C LEU A 3 -11.98 20.52 -2.05
N ALA A 4 -12.30 19.90 -3.18
CA ALA A 4 -11.43 19.95 -4.34
C ALA A 4 -11.71 21.25 -5.10
N THR A 5 -10.70 22.10 -5.23
CA THR A 5 -10.76 23.29 -6.08
C THR A 5 -10.56 22.89 -7.54
N ASP A 6 -11.25 23.59 -8.45
CA ASP A 6 -11.16 23.36 -9.89
C ASP A 6 -9.70 23.51 -10.37
N GLY A 7 -9.15 22.46 -10.98
CA GLY A 7 -7.74 22.36 -11.39
C GLY A 7 -6.86 21.41 -10.58
N ASP A 8 -7.29 20.95 -9.40
CA ASP A 8 -6.53 19.94 -8.64
C ASP A 8 -6.85 18.53 -9.14
N ARG A 9 -5.80 17.74 -9.44
CA ARG A 9 -5.99 16.37 -9.93
C ARG A 9 -6.37 15.48 -8.76
N ILE A 10 -7.68 15.25 -8.58
CA ILE A 10 -8.17 14.28 -7.62
C ILE A 10 -7.81 12.88 -8.13
N ILE A 11 -6.75 12.30 -7.57
CA ILE A 11 -6.42 10.89 -7.76
C ILE A 11 -7.26 10.10 -6.77
N ILE A 12 -8.33 9.50 -7.27
CA ILE A 12 -9.12 8.54 -6.49
C ILE A 12 -8.29 7.27 -6.38
N VAL A 13 -7.61 7.11 -5.26
CA VAL A 13 -6.94 5.86 -4.92
C VAL A 13 -8.00 4.94 -4.30
N PRO A 14 -8.32 3.78 -4.91
CA PRO A 14 -9.24 2.84 -4.29
C PRO A 14 -8.74 2.47 -2.90
N SER A 15 -9.64 2.38 -1.93
CA SER A 15 -9.31 1.94 -0.57
C SER A 15 -8.69 0.55 -0.65
N ALA A 16 -7.42 0.45 -0.26
CA ALA A 16 -6.71 -0.81 -0.14
C ALA A 16 -6.30 -1.00 1.32
N ASP A 17 -6.50 -2.20 1.84
CA ASP A 17 -5.96 -2.59 3.14
C ASP A 17 -4.44 -2.78 2.99
N PHE A 18 -3.68 -2.17 3.89
CA PHE A 18 -2.22 -2.33 3.94
C PHE A 18 -1.83 -3.06 5.23
N VAL A 19 -0.84 -3.93 5.12
CA VAL A 19 -0.21 -4.60 6.26
C VAL A 19 1.29 -4.37 6.24
N CYS A 20 1.89 -4.22 7.42
CA CYS A 20 3.34 -4.14 7.54
C CYS A 20 3.97 -5.50 7.20
N CYS A 21 5.10 -5.48 6.51
CA CYS A 21 5.91 -6.66 6.30
C CYS A 21 6.29 -7.30 7.63
N SER A 22 6.04 -8.61 7.76
CA SER A 22 6.27 -9.40 8.98
C SER A 22 7.75 -9.52 9.38
N TYR A 23 8.68 -9.26 8.45
CA TYR A 23 10.10 -9.32 8.75
C TYR A 23 10.53 -8.16 9.64
N LYS A 24 11.09 -8.50 10.81
CA LYS A 24 11.67 -7.53 11.74
C LYS A 24 12.67 -6.62 11.01
N GLY A 25 12.49 -5.32 11.16
CA GLY A 25 13.33 -4.30 10.56
C GLY A 25 12.99 -3.91 9.13
N CYS A 26 12.03 -4.57 8.46
CA CYS A 26 11.61 -4.14 7.11
C CYS A 26 10.62 -2.97 7.18
N GLY A 27 9.51 -3.13 7.91
CA GLY A 27 8.50 -2.07 8.08
C GLY A 27 7.78 -1.62 6.80
N ALA A 28 8.04 -2.24 5.65
CA ALA A 28 7.39 -1.88 4.39
C ALA A 28 5.88 -2.17 4.45
N LEU A 29 5.07 -1.18 4.08
CA LEU A 29 3.63 -1.35 3.94
C LEU A 29 3.33 -2.05 2.62
N ARG A 30 2.57 -3.13 2.70
CA ARG A 30 2.20 -3.96 1.55
C ARG A 30 0.68 -3.97 1.40
N PRO A 31 0.14 -3.83 0.19
CA PRO A 31 -1.27 -4.08 -0.05
C PRO A 31 -1.62 -5.52 0.34
N LEU A 32 -2.73 -5.71 1.04
CA LEU A 32 -3.18 -7.02 1.50
C LEU A 32 -3.39 -8.00 0.33
N ALA A 33 -3.80 -7.50 -0.83
CA ALA A 33 -3.89 -8.28 -2.06
C ALA A 33 -2.55 -8.91 -2.47
N GLU A 34 -1.44 -8.15 -2.39
CA GLU A 34 -0.11 -8.68 -2.72
C GLU A 34 0.38 -9.72 -1.70
N VAL A 35 0.00 -9.54 -0.43
CA VAL A 35 0.31 -10.51 0.63
C VAL A 35 -0.48 -11.79 0.45
N ASN A 36 -1.77 -11.69 0.10
CA ASN A 36 -2.62 -12.83 -0.19
C ASN A 36 -2.16 -13.61 -1.45
N GLU A 37 -1.54 -12.90 -2.42
CA GLU A 37 -0.90 -13.50 -3.59
C GLU A 37 0.51 -14.08 -3.30
N ASN A 38 0.99 -14.05 -2.05
CA ASN A 38 2.36 -14.44 -1.67
C ASN A 38 3.46 -13.76 -2.50
N ARG A 39 3.22 -12.53 -2.97
CA ARG A 39 4.26 -11.78 -3.68
C ARG A 39 5.42 -11.47 -2.74
N PRO A 40 6.66 -11.32 -3.25
CA PRO A 40 7.77 -10.84 -2.45
C PRO A 40 7.53 -9.40 -1.98
N CYS A 41 7.95 -9.09 -0.76
CA CYS A 41 7.96 -7.72 -0.24
C CYS A 41 8.92 -6.85 -1.05
N LEU A 42 8.45 -5.70 -1.55
CA LEU A 42 9.29 -4.75 -2.28
C LEU A 42 10.40 -4.11 -1.42
N GLY A 43 10.25 -4.12 -0.09
CA GLY A 43 11.24 -3.58 0.84
C GLY A 43 12.39 -4.54 1.14
N CYS A 44 12.10 -5.81 1.46
CA CYS A 44 13.12 -6.79 1.87
C CYS A 44 13.31 -7.98 0.91
N GLY A 45 12.52 -8.06 -0.17
CA GLY A 45 12.57 -9.15 -1.16
C GLY A 45 12.05 -10.50 -0.66
N ARG A 46 11.56 -10.58 0.58
CA ARG A 46 11.08 -11.83 1.20
C ARG A 46 9.57 -11.96 1.11
N VAL A 47 9.09 -13.19 1.05
CA VAL A 47 7.67 -13.56 1.13
C VAL A 47 7.28 -13.72 2.59
#